data_AF-W2CU74-F1
#
_entry.id   AF-W2CU74-F1
#
_cell.length_a   1.000
_cell.length_b   1.000
_cell.length_c   1.000
_cell.angle_alpha   90.00
_cell.angle_beta   90.00
_cell.angle_gamma   90.00
#
_symmetry.space_group_name_H-M   'P 1'
#
loop_
_entity.id
_entity.type
_entity.pdbx_description
1 polymer ?
#
loop_
_entity_poly.entity_id
_entity_poly.type
_entity_poly.pdbx_seq_one_letter_code
_entity_poly.pdbx_strand_id
1 'polypeptide(L)'
;VIRVTGTVRERSNKNPHLATGEIELIVDELEVLNPALTPPFTIEDETDGGDDLRMKYRYLDLRRQAVRKNLELRHRMALEVRRYLSDLHFLEVETPVLVNSTPEGARDFVVPSRMNPGQFYALPQS
;
A
#
# COMPACT_ATOMS: atom_id res chain seq x y z
N VAL A 1 12.82 10.71 -9.43
CA VAL A 1 11.88 11.63 -8.77
C VAL A 1 12.33 13.05 -9.07
N ILE A 2 11.42 13.91 -9.53
CA ILE A 2 11.72 15.27 -9.95
C ILE A 2 10.83 16.27 -9.21
N ARG A 3 11.31 17.50 -9.09
CA ARG A 3 10.54 18.69 -8.72
C ARG A 3 10.51 19.62 -9.92
N VAL A 4 9.34 20.20 -10.20
CA VAL A 4 9.13 21.08 -11.35
C VAL A 4 8.36 22.30 -10.88
N THR A 5 8.80 23.49 -11.30
CA THR A 5 8.10 24.76 -11.12
C THR A 5 7.86 25.38 -12.50
N GLY A 6 6.70 25.99 -12.68
CA GLY A 6 6.29 26.46 -13.99
C GLY A 6 4.97 27.22 -13.95
N THR A 7 4.57 27.70 -15.13
CA THR A 7 3.33 28.43 -15.34
C THR A 7 2.27 27.52 -15.99
N VAL A 8 1.07 27.47 -15.42
CA VAL A 8 -0.06 26.69 -15.98
C VAL A 8 -0.63 27.41 -17.20
N ARG A 9 -0.89 26.67 -18.28
CA ARG A 9 -1.49 27.19 -19.51
C ARG A 9 -2.57 26.23 -20.02
N GLU A 10 -3.57 26.78 -20.71
CA GLU A 10 -4.53 25.98 -21.46
C GLU A 10 -3.84 25.24 -22.62
N ARG A 11 -4.24 23.99 -22.86
CA ARG A 11 -3.76 23.19 -23.99
C ARG A 11 -4.50 23.59 -25.26
N SER A 12 -3.76 23.65 -26.37
CA SER A 12 -4.37 23.78 -27.70
C SER A 12 -5.20 22.55 -28.08
N ASN A 13 -4.78 21.36 -27.65
CA ASN A 13 -5.50 20.10 -27.86
C ASN A 13 -5.82 19.44 -26.51
N LYS A 14 -7.09 19.50 -26.10
CA LYS A 14 -7.56 19.03 -24.79
C LYS A 14 -7.70 17.51 -24.78
N ASN A 15 -7.32 16.87 -23.66
CA ASN A 15 -7.46 15.43 -23.48
C ASN A 15 -8.61 15.11 -22.48
N PRO A 16 -9.77 14.62 -22.93
CA PRO A 16 -10.90 14.33 -22.05
C PRO A 16 -10.69 13.12 -21.13
N HIS A 17 -9.65 12.29 -21.37
CA HIS A 17 -9.36 11.11 -20.57
C HIS A 17 -8.54 11.39 -19.31
N LEU A 18 -8.05 12.63 -19.13
CA LEU A 18 -7.26 13.05 -17.98
C LEU A 18 -8.01 14.12 -17.20
N ALA A 19 -8.03 14.00 -15.87
CA ALA A 19 -8.65 15.00 -15.00
C ALA A 19 -8.03 16.40 -15.15
N THR A 20 -6.75 16.48 -15.54
CA THR A 20 -6.03 17.74 -15.81
C THR A 20 -5.85 17.99 -17.31
N GLY A 21 -6.59 17.30 -18.17
CA GLY A 21 -6.31 17.25 -19.62
C GLY A 21 -6.59 18.53 -20.41
N GLU A 22 -7.21 19.53 -19.80
CA GLU A 22 -7.45 20.85 -20.41
C GLU A 22 -6.26 21.80 -20.28
N ILE A 23 -5.36 21.53 -19.33
CA ILE A 23 -4.22 22.38 -18.99
C ILE A 23 -2.89 21.62 -19.06
N GLU A 24 -1.81 22.35 -19.20
CA GLU A 24 -0.44 21.85 -19.11
C GLU A 24 0.43 22.82 -18.31
N LEU A 25 1.58 22.34 -17.84
CA LEU A 25 2.55 23.17 -17.13
C LEU A 25 3.70 23.50 -18.08
N ILE A 26 3.92 24.78 -18.35
CA ILE A 26 5.12 25.27 -19.04
C ILE A 26 6.25 25.34 -18.01
N VAL A 27 7.27 24.51 -18.19
CA VAL A 27 8.36 24.35 -17.21
C VAL A 27 9.30 25.54 -17.25
N ASP A 28 9.45 26.19 -16.10
CA ASP A 28 10.42 27.27 -15.90
C ASP A 28 11.69 26.73 -15.20
N GLU A 29 11.51 25.85 -14.21
CA GLU A 29 12.60 25.20 -13.47
C GLU A 29 12.33 23.70 -13.28
N LEU A 30 13.40 22.90 -13.40
CA LEU A 30 13.37 21.46 -13.14
C LEU A 30 14.57 21.05 -12.28
N GLU A 31 14.29 20.27 -11.24
CA GLU A 31 15.29 19.70 -10.36
C GLU A 31 15.12 18.18 -10.25
N VAL A 32 16.22 17.44 -10.35
CA VAL A 32 16.26 16.00 -10.11
C VAL A 32 16.50 15.76 -8.62
N LEU A 33 15.45 15.40 -7.90
CA LEU A 33 15.54 15.09 -6.46
C LEU A 33 16.21 13.74 -6.20
N ASN A 34 15.95 12.76 -7.07
CA ASN A 34 16.55 11.44 -6.94
C ASN A 34 16.59 10.73 -8.31
N PRO A 35 17.77 10.41 -8.87
CA PRO A 35 17.87 9.60 -10.08
C PRO A 35 17.37 8.17 -9.83
N ALA A 36 16.81 7.54 -10.84
CA ALA A 36 16.30 6.17 -10.73
C ALA A 36 16.77 5.34 -11.93
N LEU A 37 17.09 4.07 -11.66
CA LEU A 37 17.28 3.07 -12.70
C LEU A 37 15.93 2.74 -13.37
N THR A 38 15.99 2.19 -14.58
CA THR A 38 14.82 1.69 -15.28
C THR A 38 14.12 0.62 -14.43
N PRO A 39 12.80 0.74 -14.20
CA PRO A 39 12.04 -0.29 -13.49
C PRO A 39 12.12 -1.65 -14.19
N PRO A 40 12.03 -2.77 -13.44
CA PRO A 40 12.07 -4.12 -14.01
C PRO A 40 10.77 -4.53 -14.71
N PHE A 41 9.73 -3.70 -14.66
CA PHE A 41 8.45 -3.82 -15.35
C PHE A 41 7.80 -2.43 -15.46
N THR A 42 6.84 -2.26 -16.38
CA THR A 42 6.15 -0.99 -16.60
C THR A 42 5.25 -0.60 -15.43
N ILE A 43 5.26 0.68 -15.04
CA ILE A 43 4.40 1.22 -13.98
C ILE A 43 3.11 1.76 -14.60
N GLU A 44 2.31 0.83 -15.12
CA GLU A 44 1.05 1.10 -15.81
C GLU A 44 -0.07 0.23 -15.24
N ASP A 45 -1.33 0.51 -15.59
CA ASP A 45 -2.45 -0.31 -15.12
C ASP A 45 -2.35 -1.74 -15.67
N GLU A 46 -2.05 -1.87 -16.97
CA GLU A 46 -1.64 -3.11 -17.61
C GLU A 46 -0.11 -3.18 -17.63
N THR A 47 0.47 -4.02 -16.78
CA THR A 47 1.93 -4.14 -16.63
C THR A 47 2.45 -5.40 -17.31
N ASP A 48 3.69 -5.36 -17.80
CA ASP A 48 4.40 -6.48 -18.41
C ASP A 48 5.06 -7.43 -17.38
N GLY A 49 5.01 -7.09 -16.09
CA GLY A 49 5.59 -7.88 -15.01
C GLY A 49 4.70 -9.04 -14.56
N GLY A 50 5.23 -10.26 -14.60
CA GLY A 50 4.60 -11.44 -13.98
C GLY A 50 4.56 -11.36 -12.44
N ASP A 51 3.68 -12.15 -11.82
CA ASP A 51 3.38 -12.08 -10.38
C ASP A 51 4.63 -12.21 -9.50
N ASP A 52 5.51 -13.17 -9.76
CA ASP A 52 6.74 -13.37 -8.99
C ASP A 52 7.65 -12.14 -9.02
N LEU A 53 7.80 -11.52 -10.19
CA LEU A 53 8.63 -10.33 -10.36
C LEU A 53 8.00 -9.13 -9.64
N ARG A 54 6.68 -9.00 -9.74
CA ARG A 54 5.93 -7.95 -9.03
C ARG A 54 5.96 -8.11 -7.53
N MET A 55 5.90 -9.34 -7.00
CA MET A 55 6.04 -9.60 -5.57
C MET A 55 7.47 -9.34 -5.07
N LYS A 56 8.48 -9.71 -5.86
CA LYS A 56 9.90 -9.40 -5.55
C LYS A 56 10.15 -7.89 -5.45
N TYR A 57 9.56 -7.12 -6.37
CA TYR A 57 9.68 -5.66 -6.39
C TYR A 57 8.36 -4.97 -5.98
N ARG A 58 7.69 -5.49 -4.95
CA ARG A 58 6.35 -5.04 -4.55
C ARG A 58 6.27 -3.54 -4.30
N TYR A 59 7.34 -2.93 -3.78
CA TYR A 59 7.41 -1.47 -3.57
C TYR A 59 7.30 -0.64 -4.86
N LEU A 60 7.65 -1.19 -6.03
CA LEU A 60 7.40 -0.57 -7.34
C LEU A 60 5.97 -0.88 -7.81
N ASP A 61 5.52 -2.12 -7.64
CA ASP A 61 4.17 -2.57 -8.01
C ASP A 61 3.07 -1.77 -7.28
N LEU A 62 3.32 -1.37 -6.03
CA LEU A 62 2.45 -0.50 -5.25
C LEU A 62 2.22 0.89 -5.88
N ARG A 63 3.07 1.33 -6.82
CA ARG A 63 2.93 2.62 -7.51
C ARG A 63 1.89 2.58 -8.63
N ARG A 64 1.51 1.39 -9.11
CA ARG A 64 0.51 1.23 -10.16
C ARG A 64 -0.86 1.56 -9.62
N GLN A 65 -1.67 2.25 -10.43
CA GLN A 65 -2.95 2.79 -9.97
C GLN A 65 -3.94 1.68 -9.61
N ALA A 66 -3.92 0.54 -10.30
CA ALA A 66 -4.66 -0.66 -9.93
C ALA A 66 -4.41 -1.13 -8.48
N VAL A 67 -3.15 -1.23 -8.05
CA VAL A 67 -2.79 -1.71 -6.69
C VAL A 67 -3.06 -0.63 -5.64
N ARG A 68 -2.73 0.62 -5.95
CA ARG A 68 -2.98 1.77 -5.09
C ARG A 68 -4.47 1.94 -4.76
N LYS A 69 -5.35 1.86 -5.77
CA LYS A 69 -6.81 1.92 -5.59
C LYS A 69 -7.32 0.84 -4.64
N ASN A 70 -6.78 -0.37 -4.70
CA ASN A 70 -7.16 -1.46 -3.79
C ASN A 70 -6.78 -1.14 -2.33
N LEU A 71 -5.60 -0.55 -2.10
CA LEU A 71 -5.18 -0.13 -0.76
C LEU A 71 -6.00 1.05 -0.23
N GLU A 72 -6.27 2.05 -1.07
CA GLU A 72 -7.12 3.20 -0.73
C GLU A 72 -8.56 2.74 -0.39
N LEU A 73 -9.11 1.80 -1.16
CA LEU A 73 -10.41 1.20 -0.87
C LEU A 73 -10.39 0.44 0.45
N ARG A 74 -9.41 -0.45 0.67
CA ARG A 74 -9.25 -1.18 1.93
C ARG A 74 -9.17 -0.25 3.13
N HIS A 75 -8.42 0.85 3.01
CA HIS A 75 -8.29 1.86 4.05
C HIS A 75 -9.65 2.51 4.37
N ARG A 76 -10.36 3.03 3.36
CA ARG A 76 -11.68 3.67 3.56
C ARG A 76 -12.70 2.70 4.17
N MET A 77 -12.75 1.47 3.69
CA MET A 77 -13.63 0.43 4.22
C MET A 77 -13.32 0.13 5.70
N ALA A 78 -12.04 -0.02 6.04
CA ALA A 78 -11.64 -0.30 7.42
C ALA A 78 -11.94 0.87 8.38
N LEU A 79 -11.89 2.12 7.91
CA LEU A 79 -12.32 3.27 8.69
C LEU A 79 -13.83 3.29 8.88
N GLU A 80 -14.59 3.00 7.82
CA GLU A 80 -16.06 3.03 7.87
C GLU A 80 -16.62 1.97 8.81
N VAL A 81 -16.08 0.74 8.78
CA VAL A 81 -16.46 -0.32 9.71
C VAL A 81 -16.23 0.08 11.16
N ARG A 82 -15.09 0.71 11.45
CA ARG A 82 -14.78 1.19 12.81
C ARG A 82 -15.73 2.30 13.25
N ARG A 83 -16.02 3.27 12.37
CA ARG A 83 -16.99 4.34 12.66
C ARG A 83 -18.35 3.77 13.02
N TYR A 84 -18.88 2.88 12.17
CA TYR A 84 -20.16 2.23 12.39
C TYR A 84 -20.23 1.49 13.73
N LEU A 85 -19.21 0.69 14.07
CA LEU A 85 -19.17 -0.04 15.34
C LEU A 85 -19.05 0.90 16.55
N SER A 86 -18.26 1.97 16.42
CA SER A 86 -18.13 3.00 17.45
C SER A 86 -19.45 3.74 17.71
N ASP A 87 -20.22 4.04 16.66
CA ASP A 87 -21.54 4.69 16.78
C ASP A 87 -22.56 3.77 17.50
N LEU A 88 -22.36 2.45 17.41
CA LEU A 88 -23.10 1.44 18.17
C LEU A 88 -22.51 1.17 19.57
N HIS A 89 -21.55 1.98 20.02
CA HIS A 89 -20.89 1.88 21.33
C HIS A 89 -20.08 0.59 21.54
N PHE A 90 -19.62 -0.07 20.48
CA PHE A 90 -18.62 -1.13 20.60
C PHE A 90 -17.25 -0.54 20.95
N LEU A 91 -16.47 -1.26 21.76
CA LEU A 91 -15.11 -0.91 22.11
C LEU A 91 -14.12 -1.67 21.23
N GLU A 92 -13.20 -0.96 20.58
CA GLU A 92 -12.03 -1.57 19.94
C GLU A 92 -11.00 -1.88 21.03
N VAL A 93 -10.78 -3.18 21.29
CA VAL A 93 -9.84 -3.67 22.31
C VAL A 93 -8.76 -4.47 21.63
N GLU A 94 -7.52 -3.99 21.71
CA GLU A 94 -6.36 -4.74 21.22
C GLU A 94 -6.08 -5.94 22.14
N THR A 95 -5.88 -7.10 21.54
CA THR A 95 -5.54 -8.35 22.24
C THR A 95 -4.07 -8.72 22.01
N PRO A 96 -3.44 -9.49 22.92
CA PRO A 96 -2.04 -9.89 22.77
C PRO A 96 -1.79 -10.74 21.51
N VAL A 97 -0.70 -10.45 20.79
CA VAL A 97 -0.26 -11.24 19.61
C VAL A 97 0.58 -12.45 19.99
N LEU A 98 1.23 -12.45 21.16
CA LEU A 98 2.00 -13.58 21.67
C LEU A 98 1.16 -14.28 22.75
N VAL A 99 0.52 -15.38 22.37
CA VAL A 99 -0.39 -16.15 23.23
C VAL A 99 0.16 -17.54 23.50
N ASN A 100 -0.53 -18.31 24.36
CA ASN A 100 -0.20 -19.72 24.53
C ASN A 100 -0.71 -20.54 23.33
N SER A 101 0.03 -21.58 22.96
CA SER A 101 -0.40 -22.54 21.95
C SER A 101 -1.54 -23.40 22.48
N THR A 102 -2.56 -23.63 21.66
CA THR A 102 -3.62 -24.60 21.93
C THR A 102 -3.40 -25.82 21.03
N PRO A 103 -3.39 -27.06 21.57
CA PRO A 103 -3.18 -28.26 20.76
C PRO A 103 -4.31 -28.55 19.75
N GLU A 104 -5.45 -27.88 19.92
CA GLU A 104 -6.66 -28.05 19.12
C GLU A 104 -6.66 -27.03 17.98
N GLY A 105 -6.89 -27.49 16.75
CA GLY A 105 -7.01 -26.63 15.56
C GLY A 105 -5.88 -26.75 14.56
N ALA A 106 -5.64 -25.68 13.80
CA ALA A 106 -4.57 -25.62 12.81
C ALA A 106 -3.18 -25.54 13.47
N ARG A 107 -2.10 -25.65 12.70
CA ARG A 107 -0.74 -25.53 13.24
C ARG A 107 -0.42 -24.08 13.59
N ASP A 108 0.04 -23.86 14.82
CA ASP A 108 0.48 -22.55 15.28
C ASP A 108 1.86 -22.18 14.72
N PHE A 109 2.06 -20.89 14.42
CA PHE A 109 3.39 -20.30 14.27
C PHE A 109 3.96 -20.02 15.65
N VAL A 110 5.09 -20.64 15.99
CA VAL A 110 5.72 -20.51 17.31
C VAL A 110 6.82 -19.46 17.34
N VAL A 111 6.89 -18.73 18.45
CA VAL A 111 7.93 -17.73 18.72
C VAL A 111 8.68 -18.14 20.01
N PRO A 112 9.97 -18.52 19.92
CA PRO A 112 10.72 -18.98 21.08
C PRO A 112 10.95 -17.84 22.09
N SER A 113 10.76 -18.13 23.38
CA SER A 113 11.03 -17.16 24.44
C SER A 113 12.52 -17.14 24.81
N ARG A 114 13.15 -15.96 24.72
CA ARG A 114 14.53 -15.78 25.20
C ARG A 114 14.63 -15.89 26.73
N MET A 115 13.60 -15.45 27.46
CA MET A 115 13.61 -15.39 28.94
C MET A 115 13.24 -16.73 29.59
N ASN A 116 12.47 -17.56 28.89
CA ASN A 116 12.00 -18.85 29.39
C ASN A 116 12.49 -19.98 28.46
N PRO A 117 13.70 -20.51 28.67
CA PRO A 117 14.27 -21.55 27.82
C PRO A 117 13.37 -22.78 27.71
N GLY A 118 13.19 -23.28 26.48
CA GLY A 118 12.32 -24.43 26.19
C GLY A 118 10.82 -24.10 26.09
N GLN A 119 10.43 -22.84 26.28
CA GLN A 119 9.04 -22.39 26.15
C GLN A 119 8.84 -21.51 24.90
N PHE A 120 7.62 -21.53 24.38
CA PHE A 120 7.23 -20.86 23.15
C PHE A 120 5.91 -20.11 23.34
N TYR A 121 5.82 -18.96 22.69
CA TYR A 121 4.53 -18.33 22.39
C TYR A 121 4.03 -18.83 21.04
N ALA A 122 2.75 -18.62 20.77
CA ALA A 122 2.11 -18.82 19.48
C ALA A 122 1.52 -17.50 18.96
N LEU A 123 1.43 -17.35 17.64
CA LEU A 123 0.61 -16.32 17.00
C LEU A 123 -0.87 -16.79 16.98
N PRO A 124 -1.84 -15.94 17.33
CA PRO A 124 -3.25 -16.31 17.38
C PRO A 124 -3.78 -16.67 16.00
N GLN A 125 -4.71 -17.63 15.97
CA GLN A 125 -5.39 -18.04 14.73
C GLN A 125 -6.56 -17.11 14.37
N SER A 126 -7.09 -16.37 15.34
CA SER A 126 -8.23 -15.44 15.23
C SER A 126 -8.03 -14.21 16.09
#